data_AF-A0A2R4M853-F1
#
_entry.id   AF-A0A2R4M853-F1
#
_cell.length_a   1.000
_cell.length_b   1.000
_cell.length_c   1.000
_cell.angle_alpha   90.00
_cell.angle_beta   90.00
_cell.angle_gamma   90.00
#
_symmetry.space_group_name_H-M   'P 1'
#
loop_
_entity.id
_entity.type
_entity.pdbx_description
1 polymer ?
#
loop_
_entity_poly.entity_id
_entity_poly.type
_entity_poly.pdbx_seq_one_letter_code
_entity_poly.pdbx_strand_id
1 'polypeptide(L)'
;MCQGPSCPLPSPQPATSDASYARAGITSAQALRDIGPDAAYARLLAHGSRPHFIGYYAMVMGLQGRPWNDCKGAEETALRARFDAIVNAALADDSESLRFHRRPST
;
A
#
# COMPACT_ATOMS: atom_id res chain seq x y z
N MET A 1 -17.16 3.42 -41.37
CA MET A 1 -17.96 4.43 -40.63
C MET A 1 -19.23 3.75 -40.17
N CYS A 2 -19.31 3.39 -38.88
CA CYS A 2 -20.54 3.14 -38.13
C CYS A 2 -20.23 3.58 -36.69
N GLN A 3 -20.86 4.67 -36.29
CA GLN A 3 -20.85 5.22 -34.93
C GLN A 3 -22.18 4.78 -34.27
N GLY A 4 -22.13 4.10 -33.12
CA GLY A 4 -23.32 3.67 -32.37
C GLY A 4 -22.97 2.87 -31.09
N PRO A 5 -23.73 3.01 -29.98
CA PRO A 5 -23.20 2.92 -28.61
C PRO A 5 -23.28 1.53 -27.95
N SER A 6 -23.25 0.45 -28.73
CA SER A 6 -23.45 -0.91 -28.21
C SER A 6 -22.14 -1.70 -28.10
N CYS A 7 -21.06 -1.05 -27.69
CA CYS A 7 -19.80 -1.71 -27.37
C CYS A 7 -19.84 -2.16 -25.90
N PRO A 8 -20.00 -3.45 -25.55
CA PRO A 8 -19.84 -3.89 -24.18
C PRO A 8 -18.36 -4.11 -23.90
N LEU A 9 -17.66 -3.06 -23.44
CA LEU A 9 -16.38 -3.20 -22.72
C LEU A 9 -16.34 -2.10 -21.65
N PRO A 10 -15.78 -2.36 -20.46
CA PRO A 10 -14.74 -3.35 -20.21
C PRO A 10 -15.17 -4.51 -19.30
N SER A 11 -14.55 -5.66 -19.55
CA SER A 11 -14.34 -6.73 -18.57
C SER A 11 -14.11 -6.15 -17.17
N PRO A 12 -14.59 -6.77 -16.07
CA PRO A 12 -14.06 -6.45 -14.76
C PRO A 12 -12.61 -6.90 -14.79
N GLN A 13 -11.71 -6.01 -15.21
CA GLN A 13 -10.30 -6.14 -14.92
C GLN A 13 -10.24 -6.35 -13.40
N PRO A 14 -9.78 -7.53 -12.93
CA PRO A 14 -9.69 -7.79 -11.50
C PRO A 14 -8.91 -6.62 -10.94
N ALA A 15 -9.51 -5.90 -9.98
CA ALA A 15 -8.89 -4.74 -9.37
C ALA A 15 -7.44 -5.11 -9.03
N THR A 16 -6.49 -4.60 -9.82
CA THR A 16 -5.07 -4.94 -9.75
C THR A 16 -4.44 -4.26 -8.54
N SER A 17 -5.12 -4.35 -7.40
CA SER A 17 -4.71 -3.80 -6.13
C SER A 17 -4.17 -4.90 -5.20
N ASP A 18 -4.56 -6.16 -5.37
CA ASP A 18 -4.54 -7.05 -4.20
C ASP A 18 -3.41 -8.08 -4.12
N ALA A 19 -2.46 -8.17 -5.05
CA ALA A 19 -1.42 -9.21 -4.89
C ALA A 19 -0.54 -8.98 -3.65
N SER A 20 -0.22 -7.72 -3.35
CA SER A 20 0.57 -7.36 -2.16
C SER A 20 -0.30 -7.33 -0.90
N TYR A 21 -1.51 -6.78 -0.96
CA TYR A 21 -2.41 -6.70 0.20
C TYR A 21 -2.94 -8.09 0.61
N ALA A 22 -3.26 -8.97 -0.33
CA ALA A 22 -3.57 -10.38 -0.05
C ALA A 22 -2.43 -11.09 0.68
N ARG A 23 -1.17 -10.84 0.30
CA ARG A 23 0.00 -11.40 1.01
C ARG A 23 0.14 -10.90 2.43
N ALA A 24 -0.27 -9.66 2.69
CA ALA A 24 -0.36 -9.08 4.04
C ALA A 24 -1.65 -9.46 4.79
N GLY A 25 -2.51 -10.31 4.20
CA GLY A 25 -3.78 -10.73 4.78
C GLY A 25 -4.86 -9.64 4.79
N ILE A 26 -4.66 -8.54 4.05
CA ILE A 26 -5.62 -7.43 3.95
C ILE A 26 -6.44 -7.64 2.69
N THR A 27 -7.54 -8.37 2.82
CA THR A 27 -8.39 -8.75 1.66
C THR A 27 -9.66 -7.92 1.57
N SER A 28 -9.83 -6.89 2.41
CA SER A 28 -11.05 -6.11 2.49
C SER A 28 -10.81 -4.66 2.86
N ALA A 29 -11.52 -3.75 2.18
CA ALA A 29 -11.47 -2.31 2.45
C ALA A 29 -11.92 -1.97 3.88
N GLN A 30 -12.82 -2.77 4.47
CA GLN A 30 -13.25 -2.61 5.86
C GLN A 30 -12.10 -2.88 6.84
N ALA A 31 -11.39 -4.00 6.66
CA ALA A 31 -10.22 -4.37 7.47
C ALA A 31 -9.11 -3.33 7.33
N LEU A 32 -8.93 -2.79 6.13
CA LEU A 32 -7.97 -1.71 5.89
C LEU A 32 -8.33 -0.41 6.63
N ARG A 33 -9.62 -0.07 6.73
CA ARG A 33 -10.12 1.09 7.50
C ARG A 33 -9.96 0.90 9.00
N ASP A 34 -10.23 -0.30 9.49
CA ASP A 34 -10.13 -0.67 10.91
C ASP A 34 -8.68 -0.62 11.42
N ILE A 35 -7.76 -1.20 10.65
CA ILE A 35 -6.31 -1.19 10.95
C ILE A 35 -5.69 0.19 10.70
N GLY A 36 -6.17 0.90 9.68
CA GLY A 36 -5.62 2.16 9.22
C GLY A 36 -4.48 2.00 8.20
N PRO A 37 -4.22 3.05 7.40
CA PRO A 37 -3.28 2.98 6.28
C PRO A 37 -1.83 2.75 6.74
N ASP A 38 -1.43 3.36 7.85
CA ASP A 38 -0.05 3.31 8.34
C ASP A 38 0.34 1.89 8.77
N ALA A 39 -0.51 1.26 9.59
CA ALA A 39 -0.29 -0.10 10.08
C ALA A 39 -0.48 -1.14 8.97
N ALA A 40 -1.43 -0.93 8.06
CA ALA A 40 -1.60 -1.78 6.89
C ALA A 40 -0.36 -1.77 5.98
N TYR A 41 0.21 -0.58 5.76
CA TYR A 41 1.39 -0.41 4.93
C TYR A 41 2.65 -0.97 5.60
N ALA A 42 2.79 -0.79 6.92
CA ALA A 42 3.87 -1.42 7.69
C ALA A 42 3.86 -2.95 7.55
N ARG A 43 2.69 -3.59 7.66
CA ARG A 43 2.53 -5.03 7.42
C ARG A 43 2.95 -5.42 6.00
N LEU A 44 2.55 -4.63 5.01
CA LEU A 44 2.93 -4.86 3.62
C LEU A 44 4.45 -4.91 3.44
N LEU A 45 5.16 -3.96 4.04
CA LEU A 45 6.63 -3.88 3.98
C LEU A 45 7.30 -5.05 4.73
N ALA A 46 6.78 -5.44 5.89
CA ALA A 46 7.28 -6.59 6.65
C ALA A 46 7.17 -7.91 5.88
N HIS A 47 6.16 -8.05 5.01
CA HIS A 47 6.00 -9.21 4.13
C HIS A 47 6.86 -9.14 2.84
N GLY A 48 7.81 -8.19 2.75
CA GLY A 48 8.75 -8.06 1.65
C GLY A 48 8.21 -7.29 0.44
N SER A 49 7.14 -6.50 0.62
CA SER A 49 6.66 -5.61 -0.42
C SER A 49 7.58 -4.40 -0.56
N ARG A 50 7.83 -3.95 -1.79
CA ARG A 50 8.73 -2.81 -2.05
C ARG A 50 8.07 -1.49 -1.60
N PRO A 51 8.81 -0.58 -0.96
CA PRO A 51 8.27 0.71 -0.54
C PRO A 51 7.94 1.60 -1.74
N HIS A 52 6.64 1.79 -2.00
CA HIS A 52 6.10 2.66 -3.04
C HIS A 52 5.24 3.79 -2.48
N PHE A 53 5.77 5.02 -2.44
CA PHE A 53 5.06 6.18 -1.90
C PHE A 53 3.72 6.44 -2.58
N ILE A 54 3.64 6.35 -3.91
CA ILE A 54 2.39 6.58 -4.66
C ILE A 54 1.30 5.59 -4.26
N GLY A 55 1.66 4.34 -3.93
CA GLY A 55 0.70 3.33 -3.46
C GLY A 55 0.16 3.63 -2.06
N TYR A 56 1.05 3.97 -1.12
CA TYR A 56 0.67 4.42 0.22
C TYR A 56 -0.22 5.67 0.17
N TYR A 57 0.19 6.65 -0.64
CA TYR A 57 -0.53 7.89 -0.83
C TYR A 57 -1.93 7.68 -1.42
N ALA A 58 -2.05 6.91 -2.51
CA ALA A 58 -3.35 6.61 -3.13
C ALA A 58 -4.29 5.89 -2.16
N MET A 59 -3.75 5.02 -1.29
CA MET A 59 -4.54 4.37 -0.24
C MET A 59 -5.06 5.37 0.79
N VAL A 60 -4.19 6.23 1.35
CA VAL A 60 -4.59 7.22 2.36
C VAL A 60 -5.68 8.13 1.80
N MET A 61 -5.54 8.58 0.56
CA MET A 61 -6.55 9.40 -0.11
C MET A 61 -7.86 8.63 -0.36
N GLY A 62 -7.77 7.38 -0.81
CA GLY A 62 -8.94 6.52 -1.02
C GLY A 62 -9.71 6.23 0.28
N LEU A 63 -9.03 6.13 1.42
CA LEU A 63 -9.66 5.98 2.73
C LEU A 63 -10.36 7.27 3.19
N GLN A 64 -9.82 8.43 2.84
CA GLN A 64 -10.45 9.73 3.10
C GLN A 64 -11.58 10.06 2.12
N GLY A 65 -11.81 9.23 1.10
CA GLY A 65 -12.78 9.50 0.04
C GLY A 65 -12.38 10.67 -0.87
N ARG A 66 -11.10 11.06 -0.87
CA ARG A 66 -10.57 12.13 -1.73
C ARG A 66 -9.90 11.52 -2.96
N PRO A 67 -9.95 12.19 -4.12
CA PRO A 67 -9.16 11.78 -5.26
C PRO A 67 -7.67 11.90 -4.93
N TRP A 68 -6.88 10.94 -5.41
CA TRP A 68 -5.43 10.93 -5.20
C TRP A 68 -4.71 12.13 -5.84
N ASN A 69 -5.37 13.07 -6.51
CA ASN A 69 -4.69 14.25 -7.09
C ASN A 69 -4.79 15.50 -6.21
N ASP A 70 -5.29 15.37 -4.97
CA ASP A 70 -5.70 16.51 -4.15
C ASP A 70 -4.76 16.87 -2.98
N CYS A 71 -3.66 16.12 -2.76
CA CYS A 71 -2.63 16.60 -1.83
C CYS A 71 -1.83 17.74 -2.46
N LYS A 72 -1.71 18.83 -1.72
CA LYS A 72 -0.90 19.99 -2.12
C LYS A 72 0.04 20.40 -0.99
N GLY A 73 1.29 20.67 -1.36
CA GLY A 73 2.27 21.34 -0.50
C GLY A 73 2.56 20.63 0.82
N ALA A 74 2.22 21.27 1.93
CA ALA A 74 2.54 20.81 3.29
C ALA A 74 1.98 19.42 3.62
N GLU A 75 0.85 19.06 3.01
CA GLU A 75 0.19 17.78 3.25
C GLU A 75 0.99 16.62 2.65
N GLU A 76 1.59 16.82 1.46
CA GLU A 76 2.49 15.85 0.85
C GLU A 76 3.76 15.65 1.69
N THR A 77 4.33 16.75 2.21
CA THR A 77 5.51 16.68 3.08
C THR A 77 5.21 15.91 4.37
N ALA A 78 4.06 16.15 5.00
CA ALA A 78 3.63 15.40 6.17
C ALA A 78 3.42 13.90 5.86
N LEU A 79 2.78 13.59 4.72
CA LEU A 79 2.61 12.21 4.25
C LEU A 79 3.96 11.54 3.95
N ARG A 80 4.91 12.27 3.39
CA ARG A 80 6.24 11.75 3.10
C ARG A 80 7.04 11.48 4.37
N ALA A 81 6.96 12.36 5.38
CA ALA A 81 7.57 12.11 6.67
C ALA A 81 6.98 10.87 7.37
N ARG A 82 5.65 10.68 7.30
CA ARG A 82 4.99 9.47 7.82
C ARG A 82 5.42 8.22 7.07
N PHE A 83 5.45 8.29 5.74
CA PHE A 83 5.91 7.19 4.89
C PHE A 83 7.36 6.80 5.21
N ASP A 84 8.26 7.77 5.32
CA ASP A 84 9.66 7.53 5.64
C ASP A 84 9.82 6.86 7.01
N ALA A 85 9.07 7.32 8.02
CA ALA A 85 9.05 6.68 9.34
C ALA A 85 8.57 5.21 9.27
N ILE A 86 7.53 4.91 8.49
CA ILE A 86 7.03 3.54 8.29
C ILE A 86 8.07 2.68 7.57
N VAL A 87 8.71 3.20 6.51
CA VAL A 87 9.75 2.49 5.77
C VAL A 87 10.96 2.21 6.66
N ASN A 88 11.41 3.20 7.43
CA ASN A 88 12.54 3.03 8.35
C ASN A 88 12.22 2.01 9.45
N ALA A 89 11.00 2.03 10.01
CA ALA A 89 10.57 1.04 10.98
C ALA A 89 10.53 -0.38 10.37
N ALA A 90 10.00 -0.53 9.16
CA ALA A 90 9.95 -1.82 8.48
C ALA A 90 11.34 -2.34 8.08
N LEU A 91 12.26 -1.46 7.65
CA LEU A 91 13.65 -1.84 7.36
C LEU A 91 14.43 -2.22 8.62
N ALA A 92 14.16 -1.56 9.74
CA ALA A 92 14.75 -1.94 11.03
C ALA A 92 14.32 -3.36 11.44
N ASP A 93 13.05 -3.69 11.27
CA ASP A 93 12.46 -5.01 11.54
C ASP A 93 13.02 -6.10 10.62
N ASP A 94 13.15 -5.82 9.31
CA ASP A 94 13.80 -6.73 8.36
C ASP A 94 15.28 -6.97 8.73
N SER A 95 16.00 -5.92 9.15
CA SER A 95 17.38 -6.06 9.62
C SER A 95 17.49 -6.95 10.86
N GLU A 96 16.49 -6.92 11.75
CA GLU A 96 16.43 -7.76 12.94
C GLU A 96 16.07 -9.21 12.57
N SER A 97 15.11 -9.40 11.65
CA SER A 97 14.77 -10.71 11.10
C SER A 97 15.95 -11.36 10.37
N LEU A 98 16.75 -10.59 9.63
CA LEU A 98 17.99 -11.06 8.99
C LEU A 98 19.07 -11.41 10.02
N ARG A 99 19.16 -10.65 11.12
CA ARG A 99 20.05 -10.97 12.25
C ARG A 99 19.62 -12.26 12.95
N PHE A 100 18.32 -12.52 13.10
CA PHE A 100 17.81 -13.74 13.73
C PHE A 100 17.93 -14.98 12.84
N HIS A 101 17.82 -14.82 11.51
CA HIS A 101 18.04 -15.90 10.55
C HIS A 101 19.52 -16.25 10.31
N ARG A 102 20.46 -15.44 10.82
CA ARG A 102 21.88 -15.79 10.87
C ARG A 102 22.23 -16.45 12.20
N ARG A 103 21.54 -17.55 12.54
CA ARG A 103 22.06 -18.48 13.55
C ARG A 103 23.33 -19.14 12.96
N PRO A 104 24.50 -19.07 13.60
CA PRO A 104 25.56 -20.01 13.30
C PRO A 104 25.07 -21.38 13.77
N SER A 105 24.79 -22.28 12.82
CA SER A 105 24.62 -23.69 13.11
C SER A 105 25.88 -24.18 13.83
N THR A 106 25.78 -24.39 15.14
CA THR A 106 26.75 -25.13 15.95
C THR A 106 26.07 -26.41 16.39
#